data_AF-G2QDS0-F1
#
_entry.id   AF-G2QDS0-F1
#
_cell.length_a   1.000
_cell.length_b   1.000
_cell.length_c   1.000
_cell.angle_alpha   90.00
_cell.angle_beta   90.00
_cell.angle_gamma   90.00
#
_symmetry.space_group_name_H-M   'P 1'
#
loop_
_entity.id
_entity.type
_entity.pdbx_description
1 polymer ?
#
loop_
_entity_poly.entity_id
_entity_poly.type
_entity_poly.pdbx_seq_one_letter_code
_entity_poly.pdbx_strand_id
1 'polypeptide(L)'
;MRFSWPPPNYTNPVSRGPTLLIVESITLSIALLSLGLRFGWDDWLMVGSAVFGTSVATCVVLAFVRYGWDVHVWDLTESKMISGRQVSLAVQALFVPATSLAKLSTSEVAAMVFVVVLNIVFLIVLFTECIDYDCVSEAGTLLAQASTTALADFSVWVLPMPWLYRAKLPLRQCLAVITLFSFGLLVVVAASIRTYWIHFVVQET
;
A
#
# COMPACT_ATOMS: atom_id res chain seq x y z
N MET A 1 25.92 -16.64 19.51
CA MET A 1 26.16 -15.19 19.60
C MET A 1 24.82 -14.52 19.84
N ARG A 2 24.62 -13.85 20.98
CA ARG A 2 23.44 -13.00 21.19
C ARG A 2 23.73 -11.68 20.48
N PHE A 3 23.03 -11.40 19.39
CA PHE A 3 23.02 -10.07 18.80
C PHE A 3 22.31 -9.14 19.80
N SER A 4 23.09 -8.41 20.61
CA SER A 4 22.56 -7.34 21.45
C SER A 4 22.45 -6.10 20.60
N TRP A 5 21.23 -5.59 20.43
CA TRP A 5 20.96 -4.37 19.70
C TRP A 5 21.72 -3.18 20.31
N PRO A 6 22.21 -2.23 19.47
CA PRO A 6 22.78 -1.00 19.99
C PRO A 6 21.72 -0.22 20.80
N PRO A 7 22.13 0.53 21.83
CA PRO A 7 21.20 1.31 22.64
C PRO A 7 20.48 2.36 21.78
N PRO A 8 19.18 2.62 22.03
CA PRO A 8 18.39 3.54 21.23
C PRO A 8 18.93 4.97 21.32
N ASN A 9 18.99 5.66 20.18
CA ASN A 9 19.50 7.01 20.06
C ASN A 9 18.39 8.02 19.76
N TYR A 10 17.78 8.56 20.82
CA TYR A 10 16.71 9.55 20.73
C TYR A 10 17.19 10.98 20.39
N THR A 11 18.49 11.25 20.45
CA THR A 11 19.03 12.63 20.35
C THR A 11 19.44 13.01 18.93
N ASN A 12 20.08 12.09 18.21
CA ASN A 12 20.49 12.28 16.81
C ASN A 12 20.29 10.97 16.04
N PRO A 13 19.03 10.56 15.80
CA PRO A 13 18.73 9.33 15.08
C PRO A 13 19.27 9.36 13.65
N VAL A 14 19.66 8.19 13.15
CA VAL A 14 20.09 8.03 11.75
C VAL A 14 18.86 7.89 10.87
N SER A 15 18.65 8.85 9.98
CA SER A 15 17.62 8.77 8.94
C SER A 15 18.00 7.75 7.88
N ARG A 16 17.02 6.93 7.48
CA ARG A 16 17.14 5.86 6.48
C ARG A 16 16.98 6.36 5.06
N GLY A 17 16.50 7.59 4.90
CA GLY A 17 16.41 8.27 3.60
C GLY A 17 14.97 8.39 3.08
N PRO A 18 14.78 9.15 1.99
CA PRO A 18 13.46 9.55 1.50
C PRO A 18 12.78 8.51 0.59
N THR A 19 13.25 7.27 0.56
CA THR A 19 12.78 6.23 -0.37
C THR A 19 11.26 6.04 -0.31
N LEU A 20 10.69 5.95 0.89
CA LEU A 20 9.25 5.80 1.09
C LEU A 20 8.47 6.96 0.45
N LEU A 21 8.92 8.19 0.66
CA LEU A 21 8.29 9.40 0.14
C LEU A 21 8.33 9.44 -1.40
N ILE A 22 9.47 9.07 -1.98
CA ILE A 22 9.65 9.02 -3.44
C ILE A 22 8.71 7.99 -4.06
N VAL A 23 8.66 6.78 -3.50
CA VAL A 23 7.80 5.69 -4.03
C VAL A 23 6.32 6.07 -3.96
N GLU A 24 5.88 6.64 -2.85
CA GLU A 24 4.49 7.08 -2.66
C GLU A 24 4.12 8.18 -3.66
N SER A 25 4.93 9.24 -3.75
CA SER A 25 4.68 10.37 -4.67
C SER A 25 4.65 9.96 -6.15
N ILE A 26 5.53 9.06 -6.58
CA ILE A 26 5.55 8.55 -7.96
C ILE A 26 4.30 7.70 -8.21
N THR A 27 3.95 6.81 -7.28
CA THR A 27 2.78 5.93 -7.41
C THR A 27 1.49 6.75 -7.50
N LEU A 28 1.36 7.78 -6.67
CA LEU A 28 0.22 8.70 -6.70
C LEU A 28 0.14 9.45 -8.05
N SER A 29 1.27 9.93 -8.56
CA SER A 29 1.33 10.65 -9.84
C SER A 29 0.86 9.76 -11.00
N ILE A 30 1.31 8.50 -11.03
CA ILE A 30 0.89 7.52 -12.04
C ILE A 30 -0.60 7.20 -11.89
N ALA A 31 -1.10 7.03 -10.66
CA ALA A 31 -2.51 6.76 -10.40
C ALA A 31 -3.41 7.92 -10.89
N LEU A 32 -3.05 9.18 -10.59
CA LEU A 32 -3.81 10.35 -11.04
C LEU A 32 -3.74 10.55 -12.56
N LEU A 33 -2.57 10.30 -13.17
CA LEU A 33 -2.44 10.35 -14.63
C LEU A 33 -3.34 9.30 -15.31
N SER A 34 -3.35 8.06 -14.80
CA SER A 34 -4.17 6.99 -15.35
C SER A 34 -5.67 7.24 -15.17
N LEU A 35 -6.08 7.88 -14.07
CA LEU A 35 -7.45 8.36 -13.89
C LEU A 35 -7.80 9.49 -14.88
N GLY A 36 -6.91 10.46 -15.05
CA GLY A 36 -7.11 11.58 -15.98
C GLY A 36 -7.24 11.13 -17.44
N LEU A 37 -6.48 10.11 -17.84
CA LEU A 37 -6.58 9.50 -19.17
C LEU A 37 -7.88 8.72 -19.39
N ARG A 38 -8.54 8.29 -18.30
CA ARG A 38 -9.80 7.52 -18.32
C ARG A 38 -11.05 8.36 -18.09
N PHE A 39 -10.92 9.68 -17.89
CA PHE A 39 -12.00 10.53 -17.40
C PHE A 39 -13.22 10.51 -18.35
N GLY A 40 -14.22 9.69 -17.99
CA GLY A 40 -15.50 9.52 -18.65
C GLY A 40 -16.62 9.44 -17.60
N TRP A 41 -17.88 9.55 -18.05
CA TRP A 41 -19.05 9.67 -17.17
C TRP A 41 -19.36 8.43 -16.31
N ASP A 42 -18.66 7.30 -16.52
CA ASP A 42 -18.89 6.02 -15.83
C ASP A 42 -17.93 5.72 -14.65
N ASP A 43 -16.87 6.50 -14.43
CA ASP A 43 -15.77 6.14 -13.51
C ASP A 43 -15.86 6.76 -12.09
N TRP A 44 -17.07 7.00 -11.57
CA TRP A 44 -17.27 7.63 -10.24
C TRP A 44 -16.66 6.84 -9.07
N LEU A 45 -16.67 5.51 -9.14
CA LEU A 45 -16.05 4.65 -8.12
C LEU A 45 -14.54 4.79 -8.08
N MET A 46 -13.90 4.98 -9.25
CA MET A 46 -12.46 5.18 -9.35
C MET A 46 -12.06 6.57 -8.81
N VAL A 47 -12.87 7.59 -9.07
CA VAL A 47 -12.68 8.93 -8.47
C VAL A 47 -12.78 8.84 -6.95
N GLY A 48 -13.78 8.14 -6.42
CA GLY A 48 -13.90 7.88 -4.98
C GLY A 48 -12.66 7.19 -4.40
N SER A 49 -12.17 6.13 -5.07
CA SER A 49 -10.92 5.46 -4.69
C SER A 49 -9.72 6.40 -4.66
N ALA A 50 -9.57 7.26 -5.67
CA ALA A 50 -8.46 8.22 -5.77
C ALA A 50 -8.49 9.26 -4.64
N VAL A 51 -9.66 9.68 -4.16
CA VAL A 51 -9.78 10.56 -2.98
C VAL A 51 -9.26 9.87 -1.71
N PHE A 52 -9.59 8.59 -1.50
CA PHE A 52 -9.04 7.85 -0.38
C PHE A 52 -7.53 7.57 -0.55
N GLY A 53 -7.08 7.26 -1.76
CA GLY A 53 -5.66 7.06 -2.08
C GLY A 53 -4.81 8.31 -1.85
N THR A 54 -5.30 9.48 -2.29
CA THR A 54 -4.65 10.78 -2.01
C THR A 54 -4.65 11.07 -0.51
N SER A 55 -5.71 10.73 0.21
CA SER A 55 -5.75 10.88 1.68
C SER A 55 -4.68 10.01 2.35
N VAL A 56 -4.54 8.74 1.95
CA VAL A 56 -3.46 7.85 2.44
C VAL A 56 -2.09 8.44 2.17
N ALA A 57 -1.84 8.93 0.95
CA ALA A 57 -0.59 9.57 0.58
C ALA A 57 -0.25 10.75 1.51
N THR A 58 -1.22 11.65 1.75
CA THR A 58 -1.01 12.79 2.65
C THR A 58 -0.69 12.37 4.08
N CYS A 59 -1.33 11.32 4.61
CA CYS A 59 -1.02 10.78 5.93
C CYS A 59 0.41 10.21 5.99
N VAL A 60 0.87 9.51 4.95
CA VAL A 60 2.25 8.99 4.88
C VAL A 60 3.27 10.12 4.80
N VAL A 61 3.01 11.16 4.01
CA VAL A 61 3.88 12.36 3.96
C VAL A 61 3.92 13.05 5.34
N LEU A 62 2.78 13.20 6.01
CA LEU A 62 2.72 13.77 7.35
C LEU A 62 3.55 12.94 8.34
N ALA A 63 3.45 11.61 8.28
CA ALA A 63 4.19 10.71 9.15
C ALA A 63 5.70 10.77 8.93
N PHE A 64 6.12 10.88 7.66
CA PHE A 64 7.52 11.09 7.30
C PHE A 64 8.06 12.41 7.86
N VAL A 65 7.37 13.52 7.61
CA VAL A 65 7.87 14.86 7.95
C VAL A 65 7.77 15.17 9.45
N ARG A 66 6.75 14.68 10.15
CA ARG A 66 6.46 15.07 11.55
C ARG A 66 6.72 13.98 12.56
N TYR A 67 6.55 12.71 12.20
CA TYR A 67 6.59 11.60 13.16
C TYR A 67 7.82 10.71 13.02
N GLY A 68 8.72 10.99 12.07
CA GLY A 68 10.01 10.32 11.97
C GLY A 68 9.93 8.90 11.42
N TRP A 69 9.01 8.63 10.48
CA TRP A 69 8.94 7.34 9.77
C TRP A 69 10.16 7.04 8.87
N ASP A 70 11.12 7.95 8.80
CA ASP A 70 12.42 7.77 8.18
C ASP A 70 13.48 7.22 9.14
N VAL A 71 13.18 7.09 10.43
CA VAL A 71 14.11 6.64 11.48
C VAL A 71 13.70 5.25 11.99
N HIS A 72 14.66 4.47 12.49
CA HIS A 72 14.38 3.17 13.07
C HIS A 72 13.43 3.25 14.27
N VAL A 73 12.52 2.28 14.42
CA VAL A 73 11.47 2.30 15.46
C VAL A 73 12.02 2.48 16.89
N TRP A 74 13.19 1.90 17.19
CA TRP A 74 13.83 1.99 18.51
C TRP A 74 14.36 3.39 18.84
N ASP A 75 14.68 4.21 17.84
CA ASP A 75 15.24 5.55 18.02
C ASP A 75 14.13 6.63 18.11
N LEU A 76 12.86 6.24 17.98
CA LEU A 76 11.72 7.17 18.13
C LEU A 76 11.39 7.41 19.60
N THR A 77 11.19 8.69 19.94
CA THR A 77 10.63 9.08 21.24
C THR A 77 9.20 8.55 21.41
N GLU A 78 8.82 8.20 22.63
CA GLU A 78 7.50 7.65 22.97
C GLU A 78 6.33 8.51 22.46
N SER A 79 6.43 9.83 22.56
CA SER A 79 5.40 10.75 22.04
C SER A 79 5.22 10.62 20.52
N LYS A 80 6.31 10.46 19.76
CA LYS A 80 6.26 10.26 18.31
C LYS A 80 5.76 8.86 17.94
N MET A 81 6.05 7.85 18.75
CA MET A 81 5.50 6.50 18.55
C MET A 81 3.96 6.49 18.69
N ILE A 82 3.42 7.14 19.73
CA ILE A 82 1.97 7.20 19.94
C ILE A 82 1.28 7.94 18.77
N SER A 83 1.78 9.12 18.39
CA SER A 83 1.21 9.87 17.25
C SER A 83 1.42 9.14 15.92
N GLY A 84 2.56 8.51 15.72
CA GLY A 84 2.85 7.67 14.55
C GLY A 84 1.87 6.51 14.43
N ARG A 85 1.53 5.86 15.54
CA ARG A 85 0.56 4.77 15.60
C ARG A 85 -0.86 5.24 15.26
N GLN A 86 -1.27 6.42 15.73
CA GLN A 86 -2.57 7.00 15.34
C GLN A 86 -2.66 7.23 13.82
N VAL A 87 -1.57 7.71 13.21
CA VAL A 87 -1.52 7.88 11.75
C VAL A 87 -1.46 6.54 11.02
N SER A 88 -0.73 5.55 11.54
CA SER A 88 -0.70 4.18 11.01
C SER A 88 -2.11 3.59 10.92
N LEU A 89 -2.88 3.69 12.01
CA LEU A 89 -4.28 3.24 12.05
C LEU A 89 -5.17 4.01 11.05
N ALA A 90 -5.01 5.33 10.94
CA ALA A 90 -5.75 6.13 9.97
C ALA A 90 -5.42 5.73 8.52
N VAL A 91 -4.13 5.51 8.21
CA VAL A 91 -3.67 5.03 6.90
C VAL A 91 -4.30 3.69 6.56
N GLN A 92 -4.26 2.74 7.49
CA GLN A 92 -4.83 1.40 7.28
C GLN A 92 -6.35 1.47 7.07
N ALA A 93 -7.05 2.29 7.86
CA ALA A 93 -8.50 2.48 7.73
C ALA A 93 -8.91 3.16 6.41
N LEU A 94 -8.12 4.13 5.92
CA LEU A 94 -8.35 4.81 4.64
C LEU A 94 -7.97 3.94 3.43
N PHE A 95 -6.99 3.04 3.60
CA PHE A 95 -6.52 2.16 2.54
C PHE A 95 -7.55 1.08 2.17
N VAL A 96 -8.36 0.61 3.13
CA VAL A 96 -9.41 -0.38 2.88
C VAL A 96 -10.48 0.10 1.87
N PRO A 97 -11.16 1.24 2.07
CA PRO A 97 -12.12 1.76 1.10
C PRO A 97 -11.42 2.16 -0.21
N ALA A 98 -10.18 2.66 -0.17
CA ALA A 98 -9.42 2.97 -1.38
C ALA A 98 -9.28 1.74 -2.29
N THR A 99 -8.77 0.63 -1.75
CA THR A 99 -8.56 -0.61 -2.52
C THR A 99 -9.87 -1.31 -2.89
N SER A 100 -10.88 -1.25 -2.02
CA SER A 100 -12.19 -1.83 -2.30
C SER A 100 -12.86 -1.13 -3.48
N LEU A 101 -12.91 0.20 -3.48
CA LEU A 101 -13.49 0.98 -4.57
C LEU A 101 -12.69 0.85 -5.87
N ALA A 102 -11.35 0.81 -5.80
CA ALA A 102 -10.50 0.58 -6.98
C ALA A 102 -10.83 -0.74 -7.66
N LYS A 103 -11.01 -1.82 -6.89
CA LYS A 103 -11.23 -3.15 -7.45
C LYS A 103 -12.69 -3.42 -7.81
N LEU A 104 -13.63 -2.73 -7.18
CA LEU A 104 -15.04 -2.70 -7.62
C LEU A 104 -15.20 -2.15 -9.05
N SER A 105 -14.29 -1.28 -9.50
CA SER A 105 -14.28 -0.79 -10.89
C SER A 105 -13.88 -1.85 -11.91
N THR A 106 -13.27 -2.97 -11.47
CA THR A 106 -12.88 -4.06 -12.38
C THR A 106 -14.09 -4.96 -12.65
N SER A 107 -14.26 -5.39 -13.91
CA SER A 107 -15.37 -6.23 -14.35
C SER A 107 -15.29 -7.70 -13.88
N GLU A 108 -14.22 -8.07 -13.16
CA GLU A 108 -13.90 -9.45 -12.79
C GLU A 108 -14.45 -9.78 -11.39
N VAL A 109 -15.64 -10.39 -11.36
CA VAL A 109 -16.38 -10.71 -10.13
C VAL A 109 -15.56 -11.56 -9.15
N ALA A 110 -14.76 -12.53 -9.64
CA ALA A 110 -13.96 -13.39 -8.78
C ALA A 110 -12.85 -12.60 -8.05
N ALA A 111 -12.18 -11.69 -8.75
CA ALA A 111 -11.15 -10.83 -8.16
C ALA A 111 -11.76 -9.82 -7.18
N MET A 112 -12.94 -9.30 -7.50
CA MET A 112 -13.72 -8.42 -6.62
C MET A 112 -14.06 -9.12 -5.29
N VAL A 113 -14.65 -10.32 -5.34
CA VAL A 113 -15.02 -11.09 -4.14
C VAL A 113 -13.79 -11.41 -3.30
N PHE A 114 -12.70 -11.89 -3.93
CA PHE A 114 -11.46 -12.21 -3.23
C PHE A 114 -10.93 -11.02 -2.43
N VAL A 115 -10.86 -9.83 -3.04
CA VAL A 115 -10.27 -8.67 -2.37
C VAL A 115 -11.21 -8.05 -1.34
N VAL A 116 -12.52 -8.05 -1.59
CA VAL A 116 -13.50 -7.61 -0.58
C VAL A 116 -13.39 -8.49 0.67
N VAL A 117 -13.28 -9.81 0.52
CA VAL A 117 -13.07 -10.73 1.65
C VAL A 117 -11.77 -10.41 2.40
N LEU A 118 -10.65 -10.22 1.69
CA LEU A 118 -9.38 -9.87 2.31
C LEU A 118 -9.44 -8.54 3.08
N ASN A 119 -10.12 -7.54 2.53
CA ASN A 119 -10.31 -6.24 3.17
C ASN A 119 -11.21 -6.32 4.41
N ILE A 120 -12.25 -7.15 4.39
CA ILE A 120 -13.09 -7.41 5.58
C ILE A 120 -12.28 -8.10 6.66
N VAL A 121 -11.51 -9.14 6.32
CA VAL A 121 -10.62 -9.83 7.28
C VAL A 121 -9.65 -8.83 7.89
N PHE A 122 -9.06 -7.96 7.07
CA PHE A 122 -8.13 -6.95 7.55
C PHE A 122 -8.79 -5.91 8.48
N LEU A 123 -10.01 -5.45 8.17
CA LEU A 123 -10.76 -4.57 9.08
C LEU A 123 -11.02 -5.26 10.43
N ILE A 124 -11.40 -6.53 10.41
CA ILE A 124 -11.60 -7.29 11.65
C ILE A 124 -10.29 -7.30 12.44
N VAL A 125 -9.19 -7.71 11.82
CA VAL A 125 -7.86 -7.76 12.47
C VAL A 125 -7.50 -6.39 13.05
N LEU A 126 -7.68 -5.30 12.28
CA LEU A 126 -7.39 -3.93 12.71
C LEU A 126 -8.18 -3.52 13.97
N PHE A 127 -9.47 -3.84 14.02
CA PHE A 127 -10.31 -3.52 15.19
C PHE A 127 -10.10 -4.51 16.36
N THR A 128 -9.51 -5.68 16.10
CA THR A 128 -9.20 -6.69 17.12
C THR A 128 -7.71 -6.77 17.48
N GLU A 129 -6.90 -5.79 17.05
CA GLU A 129 -5.43 -5.74 17.30
C GLU A 129 -5.07 -5.89 18.79
N CYS A 130 -5.99 -5.58 19.70
CA CYS A 130 -5.84 -5.88 21.11
C CYS A 130 -7.18 -6.25 21.77
N ILE A 131 -7.31 -7.52 22.14
CA ILE A 131 -8.41 -8.05 22.96
C ILE A 131 -7.78 -8.72 24.17
N ASP A 132 -8.22 -8.32 25.36
CA ASP A 132 -7.84 -8.95 26.63
C ASP A 132 -6.32 -8.98 26.90
N TYR A 133 -5.68 -7.81 26.82
CA TYR A 133 -4.25 -7.53 27.15
C TYR A 133 -3.20 -8.20 26.24
N ASP A 134 -3.59 -9.17 25.40
CA ASP A 134 -2.76 -9.72 24.34
C ASP A 134 -2.91 -8.88 23.07
N CYS A 135 -1.93 -8.03 22.78
CA CYS A 135 -1.90 -7.25 21.55
C CYS A 135 -1.02 -7.92 20.47
N VAL A 136 -1.49 -7.90 19.22
CA VAL A 136 -0.71 -8.33 18.07
C VAL A 136 0.36 -7.29 17.72
N SER A 137 1.49 -7.73 17.16
CA SER A 137 2.55 -6.84 16.71
C SER A 137 2.10 -6.04 15.48
N GLU A 138 2.06 -4.70 15.61
CA GLU A 138 1.71 -3.77 14.53
C GLU A 138 2.53 -4.03 13.26
N ALA A 139 3.83 -4.25 13.42
CA ALA A 139 4.74 -4.54 12.32
C ALA A 139 4.33 -5.79 11.52
N GLY A 140 3.93 -6.85 12.23
CA GLY A 140 3.47 -8.08 11.63
C GLY A 140 2.18 -7.88 10.84
N THR A 141 1.22 -7.13 11.42
CA THR A 141 -0.04 -6.81 10.74
C THR A 141 0.19 -5.95 9.49
N LEU A 142 1.03 -4.91 9.58
CA LEU A 142 1.39 -4.06 8.45
C LEU A 142 2.06 -4.83 7.31
N LEU A 143 3.02 -5.69 7.64
CA LEU A 143 3.70 -6.53 6.65
C LEU A 143 2.75 -7.55 6.02
N ALA A 144 1.88 -8.18 6.81
CA ALA A 144 0.88 -9.11 6.31
C ALA A 144 -0.09 -8.40 5.35
N GLN A 145 -0.56 -7.20 5.71
CA GLN A 145 -1.43 -6.41 4.84
C GLN A 145 -0.74 -6.04 3.53
N ALA A 146 0.47 -5.49 3.59
CA ALA A 146 1.21 -5.05 2.41
C ALA A 146 1.54 -6.22 1.48
N SER A 147 1.90 -7.38 2.05
CA SER A 147 2.18 -8.60 1.28
C SER A 147 0.92 -9.16 0.62
N THR A 148 -0.18 -9.25 1.36
CA THR A 148 -1.44 -9.81 0.85
C THR A 148 -2.04 -8.92 -0.24
N THR A 149 -1.91 -7.61 -0.10
CA THR A 149 -2.39 -6.64 -1.09
C THR A 149 -1.53 -6.66 -2.36
N ALA A 150 -0.20 -6.75 -2.24
CA ALA A 150 0.68 -6.96 -3.38
C ALA A 150 0.37 -8.26 -4.15
N LEU A 151 0.11 -9.36 -3.43
CA LEU A 151 -0.32 -10.63 -4.05
C LEU A 151 -1.66 -10.51 -4.77
N ALA A 152 -2.61 -9.78 -4.18
CA ALA A 152 -3.90 -9.54 -4.81
C ALA A 152 -3.76 -8.69 -6.08
N ASP A 153 -2.89 -7.68 -6.07
CA ASP A 153 -2.63 -6.85 -7.24
C ASP A 153 -1.94 -7.64 -8.36
N PHE A 154 -0.96 -8.50 -8.01
CA PHE A 154 -0.36 -9.44 -8.96
C PHE A 154 -1.38 -10.40 -9.56
N SER A 155 -2.29 -10.95 -8.74
CA SER A 155 -3.32 -11.88 -9.20
C SER A 155 -4.29 -11.22 -10.19
N VAL A 156 -4.73 -9.99 -9.91
CA VAL A 156 -5.57 -9.20 -10.81
C VAL A 156 -4.86 -8.93 -12.14
N TRP A 157 -3.55 -8.67 -12.11
CA TRP A 157 -2.74 -8.42 -13.29
C TRP A 157 -2.54 -9.66 -14.17
N VAL A 158 -2.36 -10.86 -13.58
CA VAL A 158 -2.21 -12.12 -14.35
C VAL A 158 -3.53 -12.56 -14.98
N LEU A 159 -4.66 -12.32 -14.32
CA LEU A 159 -5.97 -12.87 -14.68
C LEU A 159 -6.42 -12.64 -16.14
N PRO A 160 -6.27 -11.45 -16.75
CA PRO A 160 -6.66 -11.23 -18.15
C PRO A 160 -5.68 -11.80 -19.19
N MET A 161 -4.45 -12.17 -18.80
CA MET A 161 -3.40 -12.56 -19.76
C MET A 161 -3.72 -13.84 -20.55
N PRO A 162 -4.19 -14.94 -19.96
CA PRO A 162 -4.50 -16.17 -20.70
C PRO A 162 -5.57 -15.97 -21.76
N TRP A 163 -6.55 -15.08 -21.51
CA TRP A 163 -7.58 -14.72 -22.49
C TRP A 163 -6.98 -13.91 -23.63
N LEU A 164 -6.10 -12.97 -23.31
CA LEU A 164 -5.42 -12.11 -24.29
C LEU A 164 -4.52 -12.90 -25.25
N TYR A 165 -3.75 -13.87 -24.74
CA TYR A 165 -2.89 -14.72 -25.58
C TYR A 165 -3.67 -15.56 -26.60
N ARG A 166 -4.94 -15.84 -26.33
CA ARG A 166 -5.83 -16.57 -27.26
C ARG A 166 -6.52 -15.64 -28.27
N ALA A 167 -6.55 -14.33 -28.01
CA ALA A 167 -7.19 -13.36 -28.89
C ALA A 167 -6.22 -12.87 -29.98
N LYS A 168 -6.57 -13.10 -31.25
CA LYS A 168 -5.84 -12.54 -32.40
C LYS A 168 -6.22 -11.06 -32.58
N LEU A 169 -5.54 -10.15 -31.89
CA LEU A 169 -5.87 -8.72 -31.88
C LEU A 169 -5.06 -7.91 -32.92
N PRO A 170 -5.65 -6.87 -33.55
CA PRO A 170 -4.95 -5.93 -34.43
C PRO A 170 -3.93 -5.07 -33.66
N LEU A 171 -2.84 -4.68 -34.32
CA LEU A 171 -1.65 -4.02 -33.72
C LEU A 171 -1.95 -2.80 -32.84
N ARG A 172 -2.99 -2.03 -33.16
CA ARG A 172 -3.36 -0.83 -32.38
C ARG A 172 -3.98 -1.17 -31.02
N GLN A 173 -4.73 -2.26 -30.92
CA GLN A 173 -5.30 -2.75 -29.66
C GLN A 173 -4.23 -3.46 -28.81
N CYS A 174 -3.29 -4.14 -29.46
CA CYS A 174 -2.14 -4.73 -28.80
C CYS A 174 -1.30 -3.70 -28.05
N LEU A 175 -1.03 -2.53 -28.66
CA LEU A 175 -0.27 -1.45 -28.00
C LEU A 175 -0.97 -0.94 -26.73
N ALA A 176 -2.28 -0.70 -26.77
CA ALA A 176 -3.04 -0.27 -25.59
C ALA A 176 -2.96 -1.30 -24.45
N VAL A 177 -3.05 -2.58 -24.77
CA VAL A 177 -2.96 -3.65 -23.76
C VAL A 177 -1.55 -3.78 -23.19
N ILE A 178 -0.50 -3.68 -24.03
CA ILE A 178 0.89 -3.66 -23.57
C ILE A 178 1.10 -2.51 -22.58
N THR A 179 0.59 -1.30 -22.91
CA THR A 179 0.73 -0.15 -21.99
C THR A 179 0.03 -0.40 -20.65
N LEU A 180 -1.20 -0.92 -20.64
CA LEU A 180 -1.93 -1.25 -19.41
C LEU A 180 -1.19 -2.31 -18.57
N PHE A 181 -0.64 -3.32 -19.23
CA PHE A 181 0.10 -4.39 -18.56
C PHE A 181 1.41 -3.91 -17.94
N SER A 182 2.14 -3.02 -18.62
CA SER A 182 3.34 -2.38 -18.09
C SER A 182 3.02 -1.51 -16.87
N PHE A 183 1.93 -0.74 -16.89
CA PHE A 183 1.51 0.04 -15.73
C PHE A 183 1.16 -0.86 -14.53
N GLY A 184 0.47 -1.98 -14.75
CA GLY A 184 0.17 -2.94 -13.68
C GLY A 184 1.42 -3.53 -13.00
N LEU A 185 2.46 -3.85 -13.78
CA LEU A 185 3.73 -4.35 -13.23
C LEU A 185 4.45 -3.28 -12.38
N LEU A 186 4.44 -2.01 -12.81
CA LEU A 186 5.05 -0.92 -12.05
C LEU A 186 4.40 -0.75 -10.67
N VAL A 187 3.07 -0.91 -10.58
CA VAL A 187 2.33 -0.85 -9.31
C VAL A 187 2.75 -1.99 -8.37
N VAL A 188 2.90 -3.21 -8.88
CA VAL A 188 3.36 -4.37 -8.08
C VAL A 188 4.79 -4.17 -7.56
N VAL A 189 5.68 -3.59 -8.39
CA VAL A 189 7.06 -3.27 -7.97
C VAL A 189 7.05 -2.20 -6.87
N ALA A 190 6.25 -1.14 -7.02
CA ALA A 190 6.12 -0.10 -6.01
C ALA A 190 5.59 -0.65 -4.67
N ALA A 191 4.57 -1.52 -4.72
CA ALA A 191 4.05 -2.20 -3.53
C ALA A 191 5.11 -3.07 -2.84
N SER A 192 5.93 -3.79 -3.63
CA SER A 192 7.01 -4.62 -3.12
C SER A 192 8.10 -3.78 -2.42
N ILE A 193 8.48 -2.64 -3.01
CA ILE A 193 9.44 -1.69 -2.41
C ILE A 193 8.88 -1.12 -1.10
N ARG A 194 7.58 -0.79 -1.05
CA ARG A 194 6.92 -0.33 0.19
C ARG A 194 7.02 -1.37 1.30
N THR A 195 6.71 -2.64 1.00
CA THR A 195 6.81 -3.74 1.99
C THR A 195 8.24 -3.92 2.49
N TYR A 196 9.23 -3.88 1.58
CA TYR A 196 10.64 -3.94 1.95
C TYR A 196 11.04 -2.80 2.87
N TRP A 197 10.58 -1.57 2.60
CA TRP A 197 10.90 -0.42 3.45
C TRP A 197 10.33 -0.55 4.86
N ILE A 198 9.10 -1.03 4.99
CA ILE A 198 8.48 -1.28 6.30
C ILE A 198 9.31 -2.31 7.08
N HIS A 199 9.72 -3.40 6.43
CA HIS A 199 10.57 -4.40 7.05
C HIS A 199 11.92 -3.82 7.48
N PHE A 200 12.56 -3.05 6.59
CA PHE A 200 13.83 -2.42 6.87
C PHE A 200 13.73 -1.51 8.09
N VAL A 201 12.84 -0.52 8.08
CA VAL A 201 12.66 0.49 9.16
C VAL A 201 12.32 -0.12 10.51
N VAL A 202 11.67 -1.28 10.54
CA VAL A 202 11.21 -1.91 11.78
C VAL A 202 12.19 -2.95 12.32
N GLN A 203 12.86 -3.72 11.46
CA GLN A 203 13.61 -4.91 11.89
C GLN A 203 15.13 -4.81 11.71
N GLU A 204 15.62 -4.13 10.68
CA GLU A 204 17.06 -4.05 10.44
C GLU A 204 17.61 -2.81 11.12
N THR A 205 18.67 -2.89 11.93
CA THR A 205 19.37 -1.72 12.51
C THR A 205 20.58 -1.33 11.71
#